data_AF-A0A7V8AXH1-F1
#
_entry.id   AF-A0A7V8AXH1-F1
#
_cell.length_a   1.000
_cell.length_b   1.000
_cell.length_c   1.000
_cell.angle_alpha   90.00
_cell.angle_beta   90.00
_cell.angle_gamma   90.00
#
_symmetry.space_group_name_H-M   'P 1'
#
loop_
_entity.id
_entity.type
_entity.pdbx_description
1 polymer ?
#
loop_
_entity_poly.entity_id
_entity_poly.type
_entity_poly.pdbx_seq_one_letter_code
_entity_poly.pdbx_strand_id
1 'polypeptide(L)'
;AVALLKMPLREASADVERRVFLAILNGLQVRVRYASVNSGKDDWRWLMPQALGHNGARWHLRAWCEKNHEFRDFTLSRIIEIEWSRQQALPPREDSDWKQWVTVQIRPHHALSEGQRKAVERDYAMRGGVLKVKVRKAMEGYLRERLGLAMADGSPALRLLE
;
A
#
# COMPACT_ATOMS: atom_id res chain seq x y z
N ALA A 1 24.19 24.82 1.40
CA ALA A 1 23.28 24.57 2.54
C ALA A 1 22.43 23.34 2.24
N VAL A 2 22.01 22.58 3.25
CA VAL A 2 21.14 21.39 3.10
C VAL A 2 19.87 21.62 3.89
N ALA A 3 18.72 21.30 3.31
CA ALA A 3 17.43 21.31 3.97
C ALA A 3 16.79 19.91 3.81
N LEU A 4 16.10 19.44 4.86
CA LEU A 4 15.44 18.14 4.89
C LEU A 4 13.95 18.32 5.17
N LEU A 5 13.11 17.62 4.40
CA LEU A 5 11.68 17.56 4.66
C LEU A 5 11.42 16.58 5.81
N LYS A 6 10.93 17.09 6.94
CA LYS A 6 10.40 16.25 8.02
C LYS A 6 8.98 15.83 7.65
N MET A 7 8.85 14.64 7.06
CA MET A 7 7.54 14.09 6.69
C MET A 7 6.67 13.83 7.94
N PRO A 8 5.34 14.10 7.87
CA PRO A 8 4.43 13.74 8.95
C PRO A 8 4.29 12.21 9.01
N LEU A 9 4.90 11.61 10.03
CA LEU A 9 4.86 10.19 10.30
C LEU A 9 3.43 9.77 10.67
N ARG A 10 2.98 8.63 10.11
CA ARG A 10 1.68 8.01 10.43
C ARG A 10 1.97 6.64 11.03
N GLU A 11 2.51 6.66 12.23
CA GLU A 11 2.95 5.48 12.98
C GLU A 11 1.77 4.89 13.78
N ALA A 12 1.84 3.60 14.05
CA ALA A 12 0.99 2.93 15.03
C ALA A 12 1.73 2.87 16.38
N SER A 13 1.05 2.43 17.44
CA SER A 13 1.78 2.07 18.66
C SER A 13 2.60 0.80 18.42
N ALA A 14 3.77 0.70 19.07
CA ALA A 14 4.61 -0.49 18.96
C ALA A 14 3.90 -1.78 19.42
N ASP A 15 2.90 -1.66 20.30
CA ASP A 15 2.01 -2.77 20.69
C ASP A 15 1.12 -3.23 19.52
N VAL A 16 0.48 -2.30 18.77
CA VAL A 16 -0.29 -2.62 17.56
C VAL A 16 0.60 -3.29 16.51
N GLU A 17 1.79 -2.74 16.24
CA GLU A 17 2.71 -3.30 15.23
C GLU A 17 3.18 -4.72 15.61
N ARG A 18 3.60 -4.90 16.87
CA ARG A 18 3.96 -6.21 17.43
C ARG A 18 2.80 -7.19 17.34
N ARG A 19 1.57 -6.76 17.67
CA ARG A 19 0.39 -7.62 17.67
C ARG A 19 -0.03 -8.06 16.27
N VAL A 20 0.03 -7.17 15.30
CA VAL A 20 -0.23 -7.51 13.90
C VAL A 20 0.84 -8.44 13.35
N PHE A 21 2.12 -8.17 13.61
CA PHE A 21 3.22 -9.03 13.16
C PHE A 21 3.10 -10.46 13.71
N LEU A 22 2.87 -10.61 15.02
CA LEU A 22 2.69 -11.91 15.66
C LEU A 22 1.43 -12.64 15.17
N ALA A 23 0.34 -11.92 14.89
CA ALA A 23 -0.87 -12.53 14.35
C ALA A 23 -0.65 -13.08 12.93
N ILE A 24 0.07 -12.36 12.07
CA ILE A 24 0.47 -12.86 10.73
C ILE A 24 1.36 -14.10 10.88
N LEU A 25 2.39 -14.04 11.73
CA LEU A 25 3.36 -15.12 11.91
C LEU A 25 2.72 -16.44 12.41
N ASN A 26 1.66 -16.34 13.22
CA ASN A 26 1.00 -17.49 13.84
C ASN A 26 -0.37 -17.84 13.21
N GLY A 27 -0.78 -17.17 12.12
CA GLY A 27 -2.08 -17.41 11.47
C GLY A 27 -3.30 -17.12 12.36
N LEU A 28 -3.18 -16.17 13.29
CA LEU A 28 -4.22 -15.86 14.29
C LEU A 28 -5.24 -14.86 13.74
N GLN A 29 -6.52 -15.14 13.96
CA GLN A 29 -7.58 -14.15 13.76
C GLN A 29 -7.42 -13.00 14.76
N VAL A 30 -7.73 -11.77 14.34
CA VAL A 30 -7.70 -10.59 15.21
C VAL A 30 -8.98 -9.79 15.10
N ARG A 31 -9.42 -9.22 16.22
CA ARG A 31 -10.47 -8.21 16.26
C ARG A 31 -9.80 -6.85 16.38
N VAL A 32 -10.12 -5.92 15.50
CA VAL A 32 -9.58 -4.55 15.55
C VAL A 32 -10.68 -3.51 15.65
N ARG A 33 -10.47 -2.48 16.47
CA ARG A 33 -11.28 -1.25 16.45
C ARG A 33 -10.60 -0.27 15.51
N TYR A 34 -11.24 0.00 14.36
CA TYR A 34 -10.59 0.69 13.24
C TYR A 34 -11.24 2.02 12.89
N ALA A 35 -10.42 3.08 12.87
CA ALA A 35 -10.82 4.43 12.45
C ALA A 35 -11.02 4.51 10.93
N SER A 36 -12.26 4.39 10.48
CA SER A 36 -12.61 4.41 9.06
C SER A 36 -12.93 5.83 8.58
N VAL A 37 -12.06 6.37 7.71
CA VAL A 37 -12.28 7.67 7.03
C VAL A 37 -13.56 7.64 6.20
N ASN A 38 -13.73 6.61 5.35
CA ASN A 38 -14.85 6.52 4.41
C ASN A 38 -16.24 6.47 5.09
N SER A 39 -16.31 6.04 6.35
CA SER A 39 -17.57 5.97 7.11
C SER A 39 -17.63 6.94 8.29
N GLY A 40 -16.59 7.74 8.53
CA GLY A 40 -16.49 8.68 9.66
C GLY A 40 -16.70 8.04 11.04
N LYS A 41 -16.41 6.75 11.19
CA LYS A 41 -16.76 5.95 12.39
C LYS A 41 -15.67 4.95 12.74
N ASP A 42 -15.48 4.77 14.04
CA ASP A 42 -14.76 3.64 14.63
C ASP A 42 -15.67 2.41 14.66
N ASP A 43 -15.17 1.28 14.19
CA ASP A 43 -15.96 0.05 14.07
C ASP A 43 -15.10 -1.18 14.36
N TRP A 44 -15.69 -2.16 15.04
CA TRP A 44 -15.02 -3.43 15.37
C TRP A 44 -15.10 -4.39 14.19
N ARG A 45 -13.96 -4.97 13.80
CA ARG A 45 -13.85 -5.86 12.64
C ARG A 45 -13.04 -7.10 12.98
N TRP A 46 -13.56 -8.27 12.64
CA TRP A 46 -12.78 -9.50 12.57
C TRP A 46 -11.98 -9.53 11.27
N LEU A 47 -10.67 -9.66 11.42
CA LEU A 47 -9.70 -9.76 10.34
C LEU A 47 -8.91 -11.06 10.46
N MET A 48 -8.55 -11.64 9.32
CA MET A 48 -7.55 -12.72 9.24
C MET A 48 -6.31 -12.13 8.56
N PRO A 49 -5.28 -11.72 9.33
CA PRO A 49 -4.06 -11.14 8.81
C PRO A 49 -3.34 -12.06 7.83
N GLN A 50 -2.76 -11.48 6.78
CA GLN A 50 -1.98 -12.23 5.78
C GLN A 50 -0.59 -11.66 5.56
N ALA A 51 -0.44 -10.33 5.51
CA ALA A 51 0.86 -9.72 5.24
C ALA A 51 0.94 -8.25 5.68
N LEU A 52 2.16 -7.72 5.67
CA LEU A 52 2.44 -6.29 5.81
C LEU A 52 2.95 -5.72 4.48
N GLY A 53 2.43 -4.55 4.10
CA GLY A 53 2.91 -3.73 3.00
C GLY A 53 3.31 -2.34 3.48
N HIS A 54 4.45 -1.83 3.03
CA HIS A 54 4.86 -0.44 3.28
C HIS A 54 4.81 0.34 1.96
N ASN A 55 4.12 1.48 1.94
CA ASN A 55 3.97 2.29 0.72
C ASN A 55 4.95 3.48 0.61
N GLY A 56 6.00 3.50 1.43
CA GLY A 56 6.96 4.61 1.50
C GLY A 56 6.52 5.76 2.41
N ALA A 57 5.37 5.64 3.10
CA ALA A 57 4.90 6.62 4.08
C ALA A 57 4.21 6.02 5.32
N ARG A 58 3.64 4.81 5.21
CA ARG A 58 2.92 4.13 6.30
C ARG A 58 2.83 2.63 6.07
N TRP A 59 2.72 1.86 7.16
CA TRP A 59 2.43 0.44 7.13
C TRP A 59 0.95 0.15 6.92
N HIS A 60 0.66 -0.89 6.15
CA HIS A 60 -0.66 -1.45 5.93
C HIS A 60 -0.65 -2.95 6.23
N LEU A 61 -1.64 -3.40 6.99
CA LEU A 61 -2.01 -4.80 7.14
C LEU A 61 -2.89 -5.21 5.95
N ARG A 62 -2.43 -6.19 5.17
CA ARG A 62 -3.26 -6.93 4.21
C ARG A 62 -3.97 -8.05 4.97
N ALA A 63 -5.30 -8.03 4.99
CA ALA A 63 -6.10 -9.02 5.71
C ALA A 63 -7.42 -9.33 5.00
N TRP A 64 -7.93 -10.54 5.22
CA TRP A 64 -9.34 -10.85 4.94
C TRP A 64 -10.22 -10.13 5.95
N CYS A 65 -11.20 -9.37 5.48
CA CYS A 65 -12.17 -8.68 6.34
C CYS A 65 -13.49 -9.44 6.31
N GLU A 66 -13.89 -10.07 7.43
CA GLU A 66 -15.12 -10.89 7.48
C GLU A 66 -16.36 -10.06 7.11
N LYS A 67 -16.47 -8.85 7.66
CA LYS A 67 -17.58 -7.91 7.37
C LYS A 67 -17.72 -7.53 5.89
N ASN A 68 -16.67 -7.70 5.09
CA ASN A 68 -16.66 -7.35 3.66
C ASN A 68 -16.47 -8.55 2.72
N HIS A 69 -16.21 -9.76 3.26
CA HIS A 69 -15.91 -10.98 2.50
C HIS A 69 -14.85 -10.80 1.39
N GLU A 70 -13.83 -9.98 1.65
CA GLU A 70 -12.73 -9.73 0.71
C GLU A 70 -11.43 -9.31 1.42
N PHE A 71 -10.32 -9.35 0.68
CA PHE A 71 -9.03 -8.85 1.12
C PHE A 71 -8.97 -7.33 1.01
N ARG A 72 -8.56 -6.68 2.11
CA ARG A 72 -8.43 -5.22 2.20
C ARG A 72 -7.16 -4.83 2.93
N ASP A 73 -6.79 -3.56 2.74
CA ASP A 73 -5.61 -2.94 3.35
C ASP A 73 -6.04 -2.04 4.51
N PHE A 74 -5.48 -2.29 5.69
CA PHE A 74 -5.76 -1.56 6.92
C PHE A 74 -4.51 -0.82 7.37
N THR A 75 -4.54 0.51 7.39
CA THR A 75 -3.38 1.31 7.81
C THR A 75 -3.16 1.13 9.31
N LEU A 76 -1.96 0.72 9.74
CA LEU A 76 -1.74 0.37 11.15
C LEU A 76 -2.03 1.55 12.10
N SER A 77 -1.70 2.77 11.69
CA SER A 77 -1.95 4.01 12.44
C SER A 77 -3.44 4.36 12.64
N ARG A 78 -4.36 3.52 12.16
CA ARG A 78 -5.82 3.66 12.34
C ARG A 78 -6.44 2.46 13.08
N ILE A 79 -5.61 1.51 13.52
CA ILE A 79 -6.01 0.48 14.48
C ILE A 79 -5.85 1.10 15.86
N ILE A 80 -6.97 1.35 16.54
CA ILE A 80 -6.99 1.98 17.87
C ILE A 80 -6.79 0.93 18.95
N GLU A 81 -7.44 -0.22 18.80
CA GLU A 81 -7.34 -1.39 19.68
C GLU A 81 -7.26 -2.67 18.84
N ILE A 82 -6.58 -3.68 19.38
CA ILE A 82 -6.40 -4.99 18.75
C ILE A 82 -6.43 -6.12 19.80
N GLU A 83 -7.41 -7.01 19.61
CA GLU A 83 -7.62 -8.22 20.40
C GLU A 83 -7.21 -9.43 19.55
N TRP A 84 -6.42 -10.34 20.11
CA TRP A 84 -6.13 -11.62 19.46
C TRP A 84 -7.23 -12.64 19.80
N SER A 85 -7.70 -13.38 18.79
CA SER A 85 -8.36 -14.65 19.05
C SER A 85 -7.32 -15.70 19.47
N ARG A 86 -7.73 -16.67 20.28
CA ARG A 86 -6.95 -17.91 20.49
C ARG A 86 -7.12 -18.91 19.33
N GLN A 87 -8.02 -18.62 18.40
CA GLN A 87 -8.28 -19.45 17.22
C GLN A 87 -7.39 -19.02 16.06
N GLN A 88 -6.71 -19.99 15.45
CA GLN A 88 -6.21 -19.82 14.09
C GLN A 88 -7.41 -19.72 13.14
N ALA A 89 -7.38 -18.76 12.22
CA ALA A 89 -8.39 -18.65 11.18
C ALA A 89 -7.72 -18.31 9.86
N LEU A 90 -7.87 -19.22 8.89
CA LEU A 90 -7.41 -19.00 7.53
C LEU A 90 -8.53 -18.35 6.71
N PRO A 91 -8.22 -17.39 5.81
CA PRO A 91 -9.18 -16.87 4.86
C PRO A 91 -9.85 -17.99 4.05
N PRO A 92 -11.14 -17.86 3.69
CA PRO A 92 -11.87 -18.88 2.93
C PRO A 92 -11.44 -18.99 1.45
N ARG A 93 -10.56 -18.11 0.98
CA ARG A 93 -9.94 -18.12 -0.35
C ARG A 93 -8.57 -17.46 -0.30
N GLU A 94 -7.72 -17.74 -1.27
CA GLU A 94 -6.40 -17.11 -1.36
C GLU A 94 -6.47 -15.66 -1.87
N ASP A 95 -5.53 -14.84 -1.42
CA ASP A 95 -5.34 -13.47 -1.92
C ASP A 95 -4.49 -13.48 -3.20
N SER A 96 -5.16 -13.66 -4.35
CA SER A 96 -4.50 -13.72 -5.66
C SER A 96 -3.72 -12.43 -5.97
N ASP A 97 -4.26 -11.26 -5.61
CA ASP A 97 -3.62 -9.96 -5.85
C ASP A 97 -2.39 -9.74 -4.95
N TRP A 98 -2.37 -10.32 -3.75
CA TRP A 98 -1.14 -10.37 -2.96
C TRP A 98 -0.16 -11.42 -3.50
N LYS A 99 -0.60 -12.64 -3.84
CA LYS A 99 0.31 -13.68 -4.33
C LYS A 99 0.96 -13.34 -5.67
N GLN A 100 0.26 -12.61 -6.55
CA GLN A 100 0.75 -12.18 -7.85
C GLN A 100 1.77 -11.03 -7.76
N TRP A 101 2.87 -11.17 -8.49
CA TRP A 101 3.76 -10.05 -8.84
C TRP A 101 3.42 -9.53 -10.24
N VAL A 102 3.43 -8.22 -10.39
CA VAL A 102 3.29 -7.51 -11.67
C VAL A 102 4.52 -6.62 -11.91
N THR A 103 4.81 -6.31 -13.17
CA THR A 103 5.86 -5.33 -13.53
C THR A 103 5.19 -4.12 -14.15
N VAL A 104 5.10 -3.04 -13.39
CA VAL A 104 4.55 -1.77 -13.87
C VAL A 104 5.60 -1.11 -14.75
N GLN A 105 5.23 -0.79 -15.98
CA GLN A 105 6.07 -0.08 -16.94
C GLN A 105 5.63 1.38 -17.00
N ILE A 106 6.58 2.29 -16.76
CA ILE A 106 6.35 3.72 -16.66
C ILE A 106 7.29 4.41 -17.64
N ARG A 107 6.77 5.38 -18.40
CA ARG A 107 7.55 6.19 -19.33
C ARG A 107 7.27 7.68 -19.09
N PRO A 108 8.14 8.60 -19.55
CA PRO A 108 7.86 10.02 -19.49
C PRO A 108 6.58 10.38 -20.23
N HIS A 109 5.91 11.44 -19.80
CA HIS A 109 4.67 11.89 -20.44
C HIS A 109 4.92 12.36 -21.88
N HIS A 110 4.01 11.99 -22.79
CA HIS A 110 4.18 12.18 -24.23
C HIS A 110 4.22 13.66 -24.66
N ALA A 111 3.56 14.55 -23.91
CA ALA A 111 3.59 15.99 -24.13
C ALA A 111 4.90 16.68 -23.71
N LEU A 112 5.84 15.95 -23.09
CA LEU A 112 7.18 16.48 -22.79
C LEU A 112 8.01 16.58 -24.07
N SER A 113 8.72 17.70 -24.22
CA SER A 113 9.74 17.88 -25.26
C SER A 113 10.87 16.85 -25.14
N GLU A 114 11.66 16.65 -26.18
CA GLU A 114 12.76 15.69 -26.16
C GLU A 114 13.77 15.96 -25.03
N GLY A 115 14.09 17.23 -24.77
CA GLY A 115 14.96 17.63 -23.67
C GLY A 115 14.37 17.31 -22.29
N GLN A 116 13.09 17.62 -22.08
CA GLN A 116 12.37 17.29 -20.84
C GLN A 116 12.28 15.77 -20.64
N ARG A 117 12.02 15.02 -21.70
CA ARG A 117 11.98 13.55 -21.69
C ARG A 117 13.31 12.96 -21.25
N LYS A 118 14.43 13.39 -21.84
CA LYS A 118 15.78 12.95 -21.47
C LYS A 118 16.16 13.31 -20.02
N ALA A 119 15.66 14.42 -19.48
CA ALA A 119 15.83 14.76 -18.07
C ALA A 119 15.08 13.76 -17.17
N VAL A 120 13.79 13.52 -17.41
CA VAL A 120 12.99 12.54 -16.64
C VAL A 120 13.55 11.12 -16.75
N GLU A 121 14.03 10.71 -17.92
CA GLU A 121 14.68 9.41 -18.11
C GLU A 121 15.96 9.27 -17.26
N ARG A 122 16.73 10.36 -17.11
CA ARG A 122 17.93 10.41 -16.28
C ARG A 122 17.59 10.36 -14.79
N ASP A 123 16.63 11.17 -14.34
CA ASP A 123 16.23 11.26 -12.92
C ASP A 123 15.75 9.92 -12.36
N TYR A 124 15.01 9.16 -13.18
CA TYR A 124 14.49 7.83 -12.82
C TYR A 124 15.37 6.66 -13.29
N ALA A 125 16.58 6.93 -13.79
CA ALA A 125 17.53 5.93 -14.32
C ALA A 125 16.90 4.93 -15.32
N MET A 126 16.02 5.44 -16.18
CA MET A 126 15.27 4.64 -17.15
C MET A 126 16.18 3.99 -18.19
N ARG A 127 15.80 2.81 -18.68
CA ARG A 127 16.52 2.12 -19.77
C ARG A 127 15.61 2.03 -20.99
N GLY A 128 16.01 2.65 -22.10
CA GLY A 128 15.20 2.72 -23.32
C GLY A 128 13.88 3.48 -23.14
N GLY A 129 13.89 4.58 -22.36
CA GLY A 129 12.69 5.39 -22.10
C GLY A 129 11.66 4.76 -21.16
N VAL A 130 11.99 3.65 -20.49
CA VAL A 130 11.08 2.94 -19.58
C VAL A 130 11.74 2.66 -18.22
N LEU A 131 11.02 3.02 -17.15
CA LEU A 131 11.20 2.52 -15.80
C LEU A 131 10.33 1.26 -15.62
N LYS A 132 10.93 0.16 -15.14
CA LYS A 132 10.21 -1.08 -14.81
C LYS A 132 10.27 -1.33 -13.32
N VAL A 133 9.13 -1.33 -12.64
CA VAL A 133 9.03 -1.56 -11.20
C VAL A 133 8.23 -2.83 -10.92
N LYS A 134 8.85 -3.81 -10.27
CA LYS A 134 8.19 -5.06 -9.87
C LYS A 134 7.51 -4.89 -8.51
N VAL A 135 6.19 -5.06 -8.45
CA VAL A 135 5.39 -4.90 -7.23
C VAL A 135 4.38 -6.05 -7.07
N ARG A 136 3.90 -6.25 -5.85
CA ARG A 136 2.70 -7.07 -5.57
C ARG A 136 1.50 -6.40 -6.25
N LYS A 137 0.61 -7.15 -6.92
CA LYS A 137 -0.53 -6.55 -7.64
C LYS A 137 -1.45 -5.75 -6.71
N ALA A 138 -1.68 -6.22 -5.49
CA ALA A 138 -2.38 -5.47 -4.43
C ALA A 138 -1.71 -4.11 -4.09
N MET A 139 -0.40 -3.96 -4.27
CA MET A 139 0.35 -2.73 -3.98
C MET A 139 0.46 -1.77 -5.17
N GLU A 140 -0.08 -2.13 -6.34
CA GLU A 140 0.11 -1.37 -7.58
C GLU A 140 -0.48 0.05 -7.51
N GLY A 141 -1.66 0.18 -6.87
CA GLY A 141 -2.30 1.48 -6.64
C GLY A 141 -1.43 2.45 -5.84
N TYR A 142 -0.70 1.96 -4.84
CA TYR A 142 0.21 2.79 -4.04
C TYR A 142 1.44 3.24 -4.81
N LEU A 143 1.98 2.41 -5.71
CA LEU A 143 3.06 2.84 -6.60
C LEU A 143 2.60 4.00 -7.49
N ARG A 144 1.36 3.90 -8.01
CA ARG A 144 0.73 4.93 -8.86
C ARG A 144 0.49 6.23 -8.09
N GLU A 145 -0.08 6.16 -6.88
CA GLU A 145 -0.22 7.30 -5.95
C GLU A 145 1.15 7.96 -5.69
N ARG A 146 2.17 7.15 -5.37
CA ARG A 146 3.51 7.63 -4.99
C ARG A 146 4.28 8.31 -6.13
N LEU A 147 4.03 7.91 -7.37
CA LEU A 147 4.64 8.49 -8.57
C LEU A 147 3.81 9.62 -9.19
N GLY A 148 2.68 10.03 -8.58
CA GLY A 148 1.80 11.05 -9.13
C GLY A 148 1.09 10.62 -10.43
N LEU A 149 0.90 9.31 -10.63
CA LEU A 149 0.27 8.73 -11.84
C LEU A 149 -1.26 8.68 -11.76
N ALA A 150 -1.86 9.16 -10.67
CA ALA A 150 -3.31 9.22 -10.50
C ALA A 150 -3.86 10.48 -11.19
N MET A 151 -4.82 10.30 -12.10
CA MET A 151 -5.34 11.38 -12.95
C MET A 151 -6.40 12.23 -12.24
N ALA A 152 -6.14 13.54 -12.15
CA ALA A 152 -7.13 14.61 -12.15
C ALA A 152 -6.45 15.84 -12.79
N ASP A 153 -6.94 16.24 -13.98
CA ASP A 153 -6.76 17.50 -14.75
C ASP A 153 -5.45 18.33 -14.77
N GLY A 154 -4.38 18.01 -14.04
CA GLY A 154 -3.07 18.68 -14.06
C GLY A 154 -1.91 17.74 -14.43
N SER A 155 -1.61 17.63 -15.72
CA SER A 155 -0.73 16.60 -16.34
C SER A 155 0.58 16.27 -15.58
N PRO A 156 0.76 15.03 -15.07
CA PRO A 156 2.01 14.58 -14.46
C PRO A 156 3.12 14.31 -15.50
N ALA A 157 4.38 14.37 -15.07
CA ALA A 157 5.56 14.12 -15.91
C ALA A 157 5.77 12.65 -16.32
N LEU A 158 5.04 11.72 -15.71
CA LEU A 158 5.10 10.29 -15.95
C LEU A 158 3.74 9.75 -16.40
N ARG A 159 3.75 8.68 -17.19
CA ARG A 159 2.56 7.90 -17.56
C ARG A 159 2.86 6.41 -17.57
N LEU A 160 1.81 5.61 -17.52
CA LEU A 160 1.89 4.18 -17.76
C LEU A 160 2.29 3.90 -19.22
N LEU A 161 2.94 2.76 -19.40
CA LEU A 161 2.74 1.94 -20.59
C LEU A 161 1.48 1.10 -20.35
N GLU A 162 0.53 1.18 -21.27
CA GLU A 162 -0.57 0.22 -21.41
C GLU A 162 -0.05 -1.01 -22.18
#